data_AF-A0A7H9HPG0-F1
#
_entry.id   AF-A0A7H9HPG0-F1
#
_cell.length_a   1.000
_cell.length_b   1.000
_cell.length_c   1.000
_cell.angle_alpha   90.00
_cell.angle_beta   90.00
_cell.angle_gamma   90.00
#
_symmetry.space_group_name_H-M   'P 1'
#
loop_
_entity.id
_entity.type
_entity.pdbx_description
1 polymer ?
#
loop_
_entity_poly.entity_id
_entity_poly.type
_entity_poly.pdbx_seq_one_letter_code
_entity_poly.pdbx_strand_id
1 'polypeptide(L)'
;MSLRAALQRPARTKVPTGPVKHEGKAGVSECFKDSMRNVRSLPRDILQPVIESIDGHARKASTKAEYPLLFLATVFNCCRRGDVTNIDPSTFEIVDHEYLGKIVRCLVTDTKTGQPRHVDFYPVAGRYDPIIALHCLLCETKPPKKSFTSSEETPQEYQLLRDALVGTYGRFLKATAPLPVFKIKHGPKSHFGRHLMASYLNKVNLGDCVTALGNWSDRDKKIGNSTAKKIGNSTAKKIGNSTARSKYVYRVAEIPSHLYAFLSGYFKLSQDREGKVLDCSLIDKARVPPVITLSAPDTPDLDEIYHGWADLKKIYHDWVGIINMKSWRSLGDTTW
;
A
#
# COMPACT_ATOMS: atom_id res chain seq x y z
N MET A 1 27.06 14.43 51.34
CA MET A 1 27.55 13.86 50.06
C MET A 1 26.39 13.83 49.08
N SER A 2 26.42 14.68 48.06
CA SER A 2 25.30 14.94 47.14
C SER A 2 25.49 14.17 45.82
N LEU A 3 24.52 13.31 45.49
CA LEU A 3 24.40 12.64 44.19
C LEU A 3 24.02 13.66 43.10
N ARG A 4 25.01 14.13 42.33
CA ARG A 4 24.78 14.80 41.04
C ARG A 4 25.96 14.54 40.09
N ALA A 5 26.06 13.31 39.61
CA ALA A 5 26.94 12.98 38.49
C ALA A 5 26.43 11.73 37.75
N ALA A 6 25.29 11.86 37.07
CA ALA A 6 24.88 10.92 36.03
C ALA A 6 23.92 11.62 35.06
N LEU A 7 24.06 11.34 33.76
CA LEU A 7 23.28 11.83 32.61
C LEU A 7 23.92 12.98 31.80
N GLN A 8 25.11 12.75 31.24
CA GLN A 8 25.44 13.34 29.94
C GLN A 8 24.62 12.61 28.86
N ARG A 9 23.59 13.29 28.35
CA ARG A 9 22.83 12.84 27.18
C ARG A 9 23.73 12.90 25.93
N PRO A 10 23.67 11.92 25.01
CA PRO A 10 24.36 12.06 23.74
C PRO A 10 23.77 13.25 22.95
N ALA A 11 24.65 14.01 22.32
CA ALA A 11 24.30 15.20 21.56
C ALA A 11 23.21 14.89 20.52
N ARG A 12 22.07 15.59 20.61
CA ARG A 12 21.06 15.62 19.55
C ARG A 12 21.73 16.14 18.28
N THR A 13 21.87 15.28 17.27
CA THR A 13 22.08 15.72 15.89
C THR A 13 20.97 16.69 15.53
N LYS A 14 21.33 17.96 15.32
CA LYS A 14 20.41 19.01 14.88
C LYS A 14 19.85 18.61 13.51
N VAL A 15 18.58 18.22 13.49
CA VAL A 15 17.82 18.19 12.24
C VAL A 15 17.66 19.65 11.78
N PRO A 16 17.96 20.01 10.52
CA PRO A 16 17.80 21.37 10.05
C PRO A 16 16.33 21.79 10.18
N THR A 17 16.05 22.79 11.00
CA THR A 17 14.69 23.32 11.25
C THR A 17 14.32 24.46 10.30
N GLY A 18 15.12 24.71 9.26
CA GLY A 18 14.81 25.71 8.23
C GLY A 18 13.94 25.15 7.10
N PRO A 19 13.02 25.93 6.51
CA PRO A 19 12.34 25.55 5.29
C PRO A 19 13.35 25.57 4.14
N VAL A 20 13.93 24.42 3.79
CA VAL A 20 14.72 24.32 2.56
C VAL A 20 13.73 24.40 1.39
N LYS A 21 13.76 25.52 0.66
CA LYS A 21 13.00 25.70 -0.58
C LYS A 21 13.61 24.81 -1.66
N HIS A 22 13.17 23.55 -1.70
CA HIS A 22 13.44 22.67 -2.84
C HIS A 22 12.43 22.99 -3.94
N GLU A 23 12.81 23.85 -4.88
CA GLU A 23 12.02 24.15 -6.09
C GLU A 23 12.47 23.25 -7.26
N GLY A 24 11.50 22.82 -8.09
CA GLY A 24 11.75 22.01 -9.29
C GLY A 24 11.80 20.49 -9.08
N LYS A 25 11.75 19.73 -10.19
CA LYS A 25 11.72 18.24 -10.20
C LYS A 25 12.94 17.62 -9.51
N ALA A 26 14.11 18.27 -9.56
CA ALA A 26 15.34 17.81 -8.93
C ALA A 26 15.24 17.85 -7.39
N GLY A 27 14.75 18.95 -6.82
CA GLY A 27 14.63 19.12 -5.37
C GLY A 27 13.60 18.18 -4.72
N VAL A 28 12.51 17.85 -5.43
CA VAL A 28 11.54 16.84 -4.97
C VAL A 28 12.18 15.45 -4.89
N SER A 29 12.98 15.09 -5.91
CA SER A 29 13.67 13.80 -5.98
C SER A 29 14.73 13.67 -4.88
N GLU A 30 15.49 14.73 -4.62
CA GLU A 30 16.55 14.76 -3.61
C GLU A 30 15.99 14.68 -2.18
N CYS A 31 15.00 15.50 -1.84
CA CYS A 31 14.37 15.47 -0.52
C CYS A 31 13.65 14.13 -0.24
N PHE A 32 13.08 13.53 -1.29
CA PHE A 32 12.51 12.18 -1.20
C PHE A 32 13.62 11.12 -1.01
N LYS A 33 14.72 11.19 -1.76
CA LYS A 33 15.88 10.29 -1.57
C LYS A 33 16.45 10.40 -0.17
N ASP A 34 16.60 11.59 0.38
CA ASP A 34 17.13 11.79 1.73
C ASP A 34 16.17 11.31 2.81
N SER A 35 14.86 11.50 2.60
CA SER A 35 13.84 10.91 3.47
C SER A 35 13.96 9.37 3.45
N MET A 36 14.11 8.76 2.27
CA MET A 36 14.22 7.30 2.10
C MET A 36 15.54 6.68 2.57
N ARG A 37 16.66 7.41 2.46
CA ARG A 37 17.97 6.98 2.98
C ARG A 37 17.89 6.68 4.48
N ASN A 38 17.14 7.51 5.21
CA ASN A 38 17.03 7.43 6.66
C ASN A 38 15.96 6.46 7.18
N VAL A 39 15.06 5.94 6.31
CA VAL A 39 14.05 4.94 6.71
C VAL A 39 14.74 3.63 7.10
N ARG A 40 14.82 3.33 8.39
CA ARG A 40 15.31 2.05 8.92
C ARG A 40 14.18 1.03 9.01
N SER A 41 12.97 1.51 9.30
CA SER A 41 11.78 0.69 9.47
C SER A 41 10.61 1.39 8.78
N LEU A 42 10.06 0.77 7.73
CA LEU A 42 8.87 1.27 7.04
C LEU A 42 7.69 1.56 8.00
N PRO A 43 7.34 0.65 8.95
CA PRO A 43 6.30 0.92 9.94
C PRO A 43 6.57 2.17 10.79
N ARG A 44 7.66 2.15 11.58
CA ARG A 44 7.98 3.22 12.54
C ARG A 44 8.31 4.58 11.92
N ASP A 45 9.07 4.60 10.83
CA ASP A 45 9.63 5.86 10.34
C ASP A 45 8.69 6.58 9.37
N ILE A 46 7.72 5.86 8.78
CA ILE A 46 6.86 6.40 7.72
C ILE A 46 5.38 6.09 7.92
N LEU A 47 4.99 4.84 8.18
CA LEU A 47 3.56 4.53 8.33
C LEU A 47 3.00 5.15 9.61
N GLN A 48 3.76 5.04 10.71
CA GLN A 48 3.41 5.58 12.01
C GLN A 48 3.03 7.06 11.97
N PRO A 49 3.90 7.99 11.53
CA PRO A 49 3.60 9.41 11.67
C PRO A 49 2.46 9.85 10.77
N VAL A 50 2.24 9.17 9.64
CA VAL A 50 1.14 9.47 8.71
C VAL A 50 -0.20 9.02 9.29
N ILE A 51 -0.27 7.79 9.83
CA ILE A 51 -1.48 7.24 10.42
C ILE A 51 -1.85 8.02 11.69
N GLU A 52 -0.92 8.23 12.63
CA GLU A 52 -1.16 9.04 13.84
C GLU A 52 -1.60 10.47 13.50
N SER A 53 -1.09 11.04 12.40
CA SER A 53 -1.55 12.35 11.94
C SER A 53 -2.99 12.31 11.44
N ILE A 54 -3.40 11.27 10.71
CA ILE A 54 -4.78 11.06 10.29
C ILE A 54 -5.68 10.95 11.51
N ASP A 55 -5.31 10.11 12.47
CA ASP A 55 -6.10 9.81 13.65
C ASP A 55 -6.33 11.05 14.53
N GLY A 56 -5.27 11.83 14.73
CA GLY A 56 -5.31 13.06 15.54
C GLY A 56 -5.98 14.26 14.87
N HIS A 57 -6.17 14.27 13.54
CA HIS A 57 -6.62 15.48 12.81
C HIS A 57 -7.81 15.29 11.88
N ALA A 58 -8.12 14.07 11.43
CA ALA A 58 -9.29 13.80 10.61
C ALA A 58 -10.56 13.90 11.47
N ARG A 59 -11.53 14.71 11.02
CA ARG A 59 -12.72 15.05 11.83
C ARG A 59 -13.92 14.16 11.55
N LYS A 60 -14.13 13.73 10.30
CA LYS A 60 -15.29 12.92 9.91
C LYS A 60 -14.94 11.44 9.97
N ALA A 61 -15.86 10.61 10.43
CA ALA A 61 -15.68 9.16 10.48
C ALA A 61 -15.32 8.59 9.09
N SER A 62 -16.02 9.02 8.04
CA SER A 62 -15.66 8.68 6.65
C SER A 62 -14.23 9.07 6.27
N THR A 63 -13.74 10.26 6.66
CA THR A 63 -12.33 10.62 6.38
C THR A 63 -11.33 9.84 7.22
N LYS A 64 -11.69 9.47 8.45
CA LYS A 64 -10.89 8.59 9.31
C LYS A 64 -10.80 7.17 8.73
N ALA A 65 -11.75 6.75 7.92
CA ALA A 65 -11.70 5.47 7.22
C ALA A 65 -11.04 5.56 5.82
N GLU A 66 -11.40 6.57 5.02
CA GLU A 66 -10.92 6.74 3.64
C GLU A 66 -9.40 7.05 3.58
N TYR A 67 -8.87 7.88 4.50
CA TYR A 67 -7.47 8.32 4.44
C TYR A 67 -6.47 7.21 4.77
N PRO A 68 -6.63 6.42 5.85
CA PRO A 68 -5.76 5.28 6.12
C PRO A 68 -5.81 4.26 4.99
N LEU A 69 -7.01 3.91 4.50
CA LEU A 69 -7.14 2.96 3.40
C LEU A 69 -6.41 3.43 2.15
N LEU A 70 -6.64 4.68 1.69
CA LEU A 70 -5.95 5.21 0.52
C LEU A 70 -4.43 5.19 0.69
N PHE A 71 -3.94 5.56 1.87
CA PHE A 71 -2.51 5.56 2.16
C PHE A 71 -1.94 4.15 2.14
N LEU A 72 -2.48 3.23 2.94
CA LEU A 72 -1.97 1.88 3.08
C LEU A 72 -2.12 1.10 1.77
N ALA A 73 -3.25 1.20 1.07
CA ALA A 73 -3.44 0.55 -0.23
C ALA A 73 -2.40 1.01 -1.26
N THR A 74 -2.14 2.33 -1.38
CA THR A 74 -1.13 2.83 -2.32
C THR A 74 0.29 2.44 -1.95
N VAL A 75 0.59 2.23 -0.67
CA VAL A 75 1.87 1.70 -0.20
C VAL A 75 1.99 0.22 -0.52
N PHE A 76 1.13 -0.62 0.04
CA PHE A 76 1.28 -2.09 -0.04
C PHE A 76 1.07 -2.64 -1.44
N ASN A 77 0.32 -1.95 -2.30
CA ASN A 77 0.13 -2.33 -3.71
C ASN A 77 1.03 -1.55 -4.68
N CYS A 78 1.92 -0.67 -4.19
CA CYS A 78 2.74 0.22 -5.02
C CYS A 78 1.96 0.91 -6.15
N CYS A 79 0.71 1.29 -5.87
CA CYS A 79 -0.24 1.73 -6.88
C CYS A 79 -0.54 3.22 -6.76
N ARG A 80 -1.15 3.80 -7.79
CA ARG A 80 -1.58 5.19 -7.81
C ARG A 80 -2.92 5.30 -7.08
N ARG A 81 -3.27 6.54 -6.71
CA ARG A 81 -4.61 6.87 -6.22
C ARG A 81 -5.74 6.30 -7.09
N GLY A 82 -5.62 6.45 -8.42
CA GLY A 82 -6.66 6.05 -9.36
C GLY A 82 -6.83 4.54 -9.38
N ASP A 83 -5.74 3.80 -9.17
CA ASP A 83 -5.78 2.34 -9.08
C ASP A 83 -6.57 1.88 -7.83
N VAL A 84 -6.63 2.69 -6.76
CA VAL A 84 -7.44 2.41 -5.55
C VAL A 84 -8.86 2.95 -5.69
N THR A 85 -9.00 4.17 -6.21
CA THR A 85 -10.30 4.82 -6.41
C THR A 85 -11.20 4.01 -7.34
N ASN A 86 -10.66 3.54 -8.46
CA ASN A 86 -11.39 2.86 -9.53
C ASN A 86 -11.55 1.34 -9.29
N ILE A 87 -11.13 0.80 -8.14
CA ILE A 87 -11.39 -0.61 -7.80
C ILE A 87 -12.87 -0.88 -7.99
N ASP A 88 -13.18 -1.96 -8.69
CA ASP A 88 -14.55 -2.44 -8.86
C ASP A 88 -14.94 -3.28 -7.63
N PRO A 89 -15.86 -2.79 -6.78
CA PRO A 89 -16.31 -3.54 -5.62
C PRO A 89 -16.90 -4.92 -5.94
N SER A 90 -17.44 -5.10 -7.14
CA SER A 90 -18.03 -6.37 -7.59
C SER A 90 -16.98 -7.43 -7.94
N THR A 91 -15.69 -7.10 -7.87
CA THR A 91 -14.59 -8.03 -8.19
C THR A 91 -13.83 -8.50 -6.95
N PHE A 92 -14.33 -8.21 -5.75
CA PHE A 92 -13.74 -8.67 -4.50
C PHE A 92 -13.84 -10.20 -4.41
N GLU A 93 -12.71 -10.84 -4.18
CA GLU A 93 -12.58 -12.29 -4.00
C GLU A 93 -11.61 -12.59 -2.86
N ILE A 94 -11.79 -13.75 -2.21
CA ILE A 94 -10.84 -14.28 -1.24
C ILE A 94 -10.05 -15.39 -1.91
N VAL A 95 -8.73 -15.21 -1.99
CA VAL A 95 -7.83 -16.14 -2.69
C VAL A 95 -6.86 -16.77 -1.70
N ASP A 96 -6.51 -18.03 -1.94
CA ASP A 96 -5.49 -18.71 -1.17
C ASP A 96 -4.11 -18.09 -1.43
N HIS A 97 -3.31 -17.99 -0.38
CA HIS A 97 -1.96 -17.45 -0.44
C HIS A 97 -1.00 -18.32 0.37
N GLU A 98 0.06 -18.77 -0.29
CA GLU A 98 1.05 -19.73 0.21
C GLU A 98 1.53 -19.45 1.65
N TYR A 99 1.82 -18.19 1.97
CA TYR A 99 2.37 -17.80 3.28
C TYR A 99 1.34 -17.22 4.26
N LEU A 100 0.22 -16.72 3.75
CA LEU A 100 -0.73 -15.92 4.54
C LEU A 100 -2.06 -16.65 4.73
N GLY A 101 -2.18 -17.87 4.22
CA GLY A 101 -3.42 -18.63 4.18
C GLY A 101 -4.36 -18.07 3.12
N LYS A 102 -4.96 -16.92 3.40
CA LYS A 102 -5.91 -16.24 2.51
C LYS A 102 -5.66 -14.74 2.47
N ILE A 103 -5.96 -14.12 1.33
CA ILE A 103 -5.92 -12.67 1.14
C ILE A 103 -7.18 -12.21 0.39
N VAL A 104 -7.52 -10.94 0.51
CA VAL A 104 -8.60 -10.31 -0.27
C VAL A 104 -7.99 -9.69 -1.52
N ARG A 105 -8.56 -9.98 -2.68
CA ARG A 105 -8.11 -9.46 -3.98
C ARG A 105 -9.28 -8.77 -4.67
N CYS A 106 -8.99 -7.70 -5.40
CA CYS A 106 -9.95 -7.04 -6.28
C CYS A 106 -9.27 -6.55 -7.55
N LEU A 107 -10.08 -6.22 -8.56
CA LEU A 107 -9.62 -5.81 -9.88
C LEU A 107 -9.85 -4.31 -10.09
N VAL A 108 -8.90 -3.67 -10.78
CA VAL A 108 -9.08 -2.35 -11.38
C VAL A 108 -8.73 -2.43 -12.86
N THR A 109 -9.68 -2.04 -13.70
CA THR A 109 -9.57 -2.03 -15.17
C THR A 109 -9.23 -0.63 -15.69
N ASP A 110 -9.88 0.40 -15.15
CA ASP A 110 -9.64 1.81 -15.45
C ASP A 110 -8.36 2.32 -14.78
N THR A 111 -7.21 1.92 -15.33
CA THR A 111 -5.88 2.35 -14.91
C THR A 111 -5.30 3.38 -15.87
N LYS A 112 -4.32 4.17 -15.40
CA LYS A 112 -3.64 5.18 -16.23
C LYS A 112 -3.04 4.61 -17.53
N THR A 113 -2.64 3.34 -17.53
CA THR A 113 -2.00 2.69 -18.68
C THR A 113 -2.97 1.86 -19.52
N GLY A 114 -4.26 1.80 -19.14
CA GLY A 114 -5.24 0.90 -19.75
C GLY A 114 -4.93 -0.58 -19.53
N GLN A 115 -3.98 -0.91 -18.64
CA GLN A 115 -3.64 -2.28 -18.29
C GLN A 115 -4.31 -2.62 -16.97
N PRO A 116 -5.21 -3.62 -16.93
CA PRO A 116 -5.86 -4.01 -15.69
C PRO A 116 -4.84 -4.55 -14.70
N ARG A 117 -5.13 -4.43 -13.41
CA ARG A 117 -4.30 -5.00 -12.34
C ARG A 117 -5.12 -5.39 -11.13
N HIS A 118 -4.55 -6.28 -10.32
CA HIS A 118 -5.08 -6.56 -9.00
C HIS A 118 -4.62 -5.51 -7.98
N VAL A 119 -5.47 -5.30 -6.98
CA VAL A 119 -5.16 -4.67 -5.71
C VAL A 119 -5.51 -5.67 -4.63
N ASP A 120 -4.56 -6.00 -3.77
CA ASP A 120 -4.73 -7.00 -2.72
C ASP A 120 -4.69 -6.34 -1.34
N PHE A 121 -5.49 -6.88 -0.43
CA PHE A 121 -5.50 -6.58 1.00
C PHE A 121 -5.20 -7.86 1.76
N TYR A 122 -4.15 -7.81 2.56
CA TYR A 122 -3.59 -8.98 3.24
C TYR A 122 -3.14 -8.57 4.64
N PRO A 123 -3.08 -9.51 5.60
CA PRO A 123 -2.73 -9.16 6.96
C PRO A 123 -1.28 -8.68 7.04
N VAL A 124 -1.09 -7.58 7.75
CA VAL A 124 0.19 -6.94 8.04
C VAL A 124 0.32 -6.76 9.55
N ALA A 125 1.42 -7.27 10.09
CA ALA A 125 1.68 -7.30 11.51
C ALA A 125 1.74 -5.88 12.13
N GLY A 126 0.84 -5.61 13.06
CA GLY A 126 0.77 -4.34 13.81
C GLY A 126 -0.44 -3.49 13.42
N ARG A 127 -0.40 -2.20 13.78
CA ARG A 127 -1.55 -1.27 13.60
C ARG A 127 -1.73 -0.68 12.20
N TYR A 128 -0.90 -1.06 11.22
CA TYR A 128 -0.92 -0.49 9.86
C TYR A 128 -1.49 -1.47 8.85
N ASP A 129 -2.49 -2.23 9.28
CA ASP A 129 -2.99 -3.34 8.51
C ASP A 129 -4.02 -2.90 7.47
N PRO A 130 -3.78 -3.16 6.17
CA PRO A 130 -4.71 -2.84 5.09
C PRO A 130 -6.08 -3.49 5.24
N ILE A 131 -6.17 -4.67 5.86
CA ILE A 131 -7.42 -5.37 6.10
C ILE A 131 -8.28 -4.63 7.13
N ILE A 132 -7.70 -4.13 8.24
CA ILE A 132 -8.49 -3.31 9.17
C ILE A 132 -8.91 -2.00 8.50
N ALA A 133 -8.02 -1.36 7.73
CA ALA A 133 -8.36 -0.12 7.04
C ALA A 133 -9.51 -0.33 6.04
N LEU A 134 -9.52 -1.46 5.33
CA LEU A 134 -10.61 -1.85 4.45
C LEU A 134 -11.91 -2.06 5.25
N HIS A 135 -11.85 -2.80 6.36
CA HIS A 135 -13.00 -2.98 7.23
C HIS A 135 -13.59 -1.66 7.74
N CYS A 136 -12.74 -0.75 8.23
CA CYS A 136 -13.19 0.57 8.66
C CYS A 136 -13.87 1.35 7.53
N LEU A 137 -13.38 1.25 6.29
CA LEU A 137 -14.06 1.86 5.14
C LEU A 137 -15.47 1.28 4.95
N LEU A 138 -15.59 -0.05 4.95
CA LEU A 138 -16.86 -0.74 4.71
C LEU A 138 -17.90 -0.43 5.79
N CYS A 139 -17.49 -0.27 7.05
CA CYS A 139 -18.38 0.14 8.14
C CYS A 139 -18.87 1.59 8.02
N GLU A 140 -18.01 2.50 7.55
CA GLU A 140 -18.23 3.96 7.67
C GLU A 140 -18.73 4.63 6.38
N THR A 141 -18.77 3.89 5.26
CA THR A 141 -19.04 4.47 3.94
C THR A 141 -20.01 3.63 3.11
N LYS A 142 -20.37 4.15 1.93
CA LYS A 142 -21.13 3.45 0.89
C LYS A 142 -20.33 3.50 -0.42
N PRO A 143 -20.47 2.51 -1.31
CA PRO A 143 -19.79 2.54 -2.60
C PRO A 143 -20.27 3.75 -3.42
N PRO A 144 -19.39 4.68 -3.82
CA PRO A 144 -19.77 5.71 -4.78
C PRO A 144 -20.04 5.10 -6.16
N LYS A 145 -20.97 5.68 -6.90
CA LYS A 145 -21.17 5.36 -8.31
C LYS A 145 -19.87 5.60 -9.10
N LYS A 146 -19.60 4.73 -10.08
CA LYS A 146 -18.47 4.90 -10.99
C LYS A 146 -18.61 6.23 -11.72
N SER A 147 -17.57 7.05 -11.68
CA SER A 147 -17.53 8.26 -12.47
C SER A 147 -17.20 7.95 -13.93
N PHE A 148 -17.84 8.69 -14.84
CA PHE A 148 -17.53 8.65 -16.26
C PHE A 148 -16.13 9.22 -16.49
N THR A 149 -15.17 8.34 -16.76
CA THR A 149 -13.77 8.70 -17.03
C THR A 149 -13.43 8.64 -18.52
N SER A 150 -14.28 8.03 -19.34
CA SER A 150 -14.16 7.96 -20.79
C SER A 150 -15.54 7.92 -21.46
N SER A 151 -15.56 8.01 -22.79
CA SER A 151 -16.77 7.82 -23.59
C SER A 151 -17.16 6.35 -23.78
N GLU A 152 -16.33 5.42 -23.32
CA GLU A 152 -16.65 3.99 -23.38
C GLU A 152 -17.58 3.62 -22.23
N GLU A 153 -18.69 2.97 -22.55
CA GLU A 153 -19.56 2.39 -21.54
C GLU A 153 -18.79 1.29 -20.80
N THR A 154 -18.71 1.43 -19.49
CA THR A 154 -18.16 0.40 -18.61
C THR A 154 -19.31 -0.32 -17.90
N PRO A 155 -19.28 -1.66 -17.80
CA PRO A 155 -20.26 -2.40 -17.00
C PRO A 155 -20.10 -2.15 -15.49
N GLN A 156 -19.02 -1.49 -15.07
CA GLN A 156 -18.75 -1.17 -13.66
C GLN A 156 -19.69 -0.06 -13.16
N GLU A 157 -20.63 -0.43 -12.29
CA GLU A 157 -21.60 0.52 -11.70
C GLU A 157 -21.01 1.35 -10.55
N TYR A 158 -20.10 0.76 -9.77
CA TYR A 158 -19.55 1.35 -8.54
C TYR A 158 -18.03 1.40 -8.55
N GLN A 159 -17.46 2.26 -7.71
CA GLN A 159 -16.02 2.34 -7.48
C GLN A 159 -15.75 2.39 -5.96
N LEU A 160 -14.53 2.05 -5.51
CA LEU A 160 -14.26 1.92 -4.07
C LEU A 160 -14.22 3.26 -3.33
N LEU A 161 -13.64 4.30 -3.92
CA LEU A 161 -13.48 5.62 -3.28
C LEU A 161 -14.03 6.74 -4.16
N ARG A 162 -14.42 7.86 -3.54
CA ARG A 162 -14.94 9.04 -4.26
C ARG A 162 -13.83 9.87 -4.90
N ASP A 163 -14.09 10.46 -6.06
CA ASP A 163 -13.10 11.26 -6.80
C ASP A 163 -12.58 12.47 -6.03
N ALA A 164 -13.46 13.13 -5.29
CA ALA A 164 -13.14 14.32 -4.50
C ALA A 164 -12.10 14.04 -3.40
N LEU A 165 -11.90 12.77 -3.03
CA LEU A 165 -11.00 12.36 -1.95
C LEU A 165 -9.56 12.85 -2.17
N VAL A 166 -9.14 12.97 -3.42
CA VAL A 166 -7.75 13.34 -3.74
C VAL A 166 -7.46 14.78 -3.42
N GLY A 167 -8.41 15.66 -3.68
CA GLY A 167 -8.31 17.07 -3.30
C GLY A 167 -8.33 17.25 -1.80
N THR A 168 -9.17 16.50 -1.08
CA THR A 168 -9.25 16.58 0.39
C THR A 168 -8.05 15.96 1.08
N TYR A 169 -7.60 14.78 0.64
CA TYR A 169 -6.43 14.09 1.16
C TYR A 169 -5.13 14.86 0.90
N GLY A 170 -4.97 15.41 -0.32
CA GLY A 170 -3.81 16.24 -0.65
C GLY A 170 -3.72 17.51 0.19
N ARG A 171 -4.86 18.18 0.45
CA ARG A 171 -4.92 19.33 1.36
C ARG A 171 -4.64 18.94 2.80
N PHE A 172 -5.18 17.81 3.25
CA PHE A 172 -4.94 17.26 4.58
C PHE A 172 -3.44 17.05 4.81
N LEU A 173 -2.76 16.27 3.96
CA LEU A 173 -1.33 16.00 4.08
C LEU A 173 -0.47 17.27 4.01
N LYS A 174 -0.88 18.26 3.21
CA LYS A 174 -0.19 19.55 3.15
C LYS A 174 -0.32 20.35 4.46
N ALA A 175 -1.50 20.30 5.08
CA ALA A 175 -1.80 21.05 6.30
C ALA A 175 -1.15 20.42 7.53
N THR A 176 -1.26 19.10 7.70
CA THR A 176 -0.68 18.41 8.86
C THR A 176 0.81 18.11 8.68
N ALA A 177 1.24 17.92 7.43
CA ALA A 177 2.63 17.67 7.04
C ALA A 177 3.39 16.71 7.97
N PRO A 178 2.88 15.46 8.17
CA PRO A 178 3.45 14.51 9.13
C PRO A 178 4.89 14.10 8.81
N LEU A 179 5.30 14.28 7.55
CA LEU A 179 6.65 14.07 7.08
C LEU A 179 7.13 15.32 6.31
N PRO A 180 8.43 15.67 6.39
CA PRO A 180 8.97 16.85 5.70
C PRO A 180 8.65 16.91 4.20
N VAL A 181 8.60 15.75 3.52
CA VAL A 181 8.26 15.62 2.09
C VAL A 181 6.91 16.26 1.73
N PHE A 182 5.96 16.30 2.67
CA PHE A 182 4.64 16.87 2.39
C PHE A 182 4.62 18.40 2.37
N LYS A 183 5.65 19.05 2.94
CA LYS A 183 5.82 20.52 2.88
C LYS A 183 6.29 21.01 1.51
N ILE A 184 6.82 20.10 0.67
CA ILE A 184 7.33 20.46 -0.65
C ILE A 184 6.17 20.86 -1.57
N LYS A 185 6.28 22.06 -2.15
CA LYS A 185 5.34 22.59 -3.14
C LYS A 185 5.38 21.72 -4.40
N HIS A 186 4.21 21.30 -4.89
CA HIS A 186 4.07 20.31 -5.98
C HIS A 186 4.73 18.95 -5.73
N GLY A 187 5.21 18.68 -4.50
CA GLY A 187 5.77 17.39 -4.11
C GLY A 187 4.68 16.31 -3.99
N PRO A 188 5.07 15.02 -3.92
CA PRO A 188 4.14 13.92 -3.90
C PRO A 188 3.19 14.02 -2.70
N LYS A 189 1.90 13.76 -2.96
CA LYS A 189 0.85 13.63 -1.95
C LYS A 189 0.27 12.22 -2.05
N SER A 190 -0.82 12.02 -2.77
CA SER A 190 -1.39 10.68 -3.03
C SER A 190 -0.47 9.74 -3.83
N HIS A 191 0.53 10.26 -4.53
CA HIS A 191 1.57 9.44 -5.17
C HIS A 191 2.71 9.00 -4.22
N PHE A 192 2.73 9.50 -2.98
CA PHE A 192 3.80 9.21 -2.03
C PHE A 192 3.90 7.72 -1.73
N GLY A 193 2.77 7.02 -1.51
CA GLY A 193 2.78 5.58 -1.20
C GLY A 193 3.46 4.73 -2.29
N ARG A 194 3.16 5.02 -3.56
CA ARG A 194 3.83 4.38 -4.72
C ARG A 194 5.33 4.61 -4.73
N HIS A 195 5.76 5.86 -4.55
CA HIS A 195 7.19 6.19 -4.51
C HIS A 195 7.89 5.54 -3.32
N LEU A 196 7.24 5.54 -2.15
CA LEU A 196 7.74 4.94 -0.92
C LEU A 196 8.01 3.46 -1.12
N MET A 197 7.02 2.70 -1.59
CA MET A 197 7.15 1.25 -1.78
C MET A 197 8.21 0.93 -2.84
N ALA A 198 8.22 1.63 -3.97
CA ALA A 198 9.23 1.42 -5.01
C ALA A 198 10.66 1.64 -4.47
N SER A 199 10.87 2.72 -3.71
CA SER A 199 12.18 2.99 -3.09
C SER A 199 12.52 2.02 -1.97
N TYR A 200 11.55 1.59 -1.18
CA TYR A 200 11.74 0.63 -0.10
C TYR A 200 12.19 -0.72 -0.65
N LEU A 201 11.49 -1.25 -1.67
CA LEU A 201 11.85 -2.52 -2.33
C LEU A 201 13.25 -2.45 -2.95
N ASN A 202 13.62 -1.36 -3.61
CA ASN A 202 14.98 -1.17 -4.10
C ASN A 202 16.03 -1.18 -2.98
N LYS A 203 15.70 -0.59 -1.81
CA LYS A 203 16.61 -0.55 -0.66
C LYS A 203 16.83 -1.92 -0.03
N VAL A 204 15.83 -2.79 -0.04
CA VAL A 204 15.90 -4.16 0.51
C VAL A 204 16.23 -5.22 -0.54
N ASN A 205 16.83 -4.82 -1.67
CA ASN A 205 17.22 -5.72 -2.78
C ASN A 205 16.05 -6.55 -3.36
N LEU A 206 14.84 -5.98 -3.38
CA LEU A 206 13.64 -6.54 -4.04
C LEU A 206 13.18 -5.65 -5.20
N GLY A 207 14.10 -4.92 -5.83
CA GLY A 207 13.82 -3.98 -6.92
C GLY A 207 13.15 -4.62 -8.13
N ASP A 208 13.44 -5.89 -8.41
CA ASP A 208 12.86 -6.63 -9.53
C ASP A 208 11.33 -6.82 -9.38
N CYS A 209 10.83 -6.87 -8.15
CA CYS A 209 9.41 -7.00 -7.85
C CYS A 209 8.62 -5.70 -8.07
N VAL A 210 9.30 -4.54 -8.15
CA VAL A 210 8.66 -3.22 -8.28
C VAL A 210 7.83 -3.15 -9.56
N THR A 211 8.35 -3.69 -10.67
CA THR A 211 7.68 -3.59 -11.97
C THR A 211 6.32 -4.28 -11.96
N ALA A 212 6.25 -5.50 -11.44
CA ALA A 212 5.01 -6.27 -11.32
C ALA A 212 4.08 -5.60 -10.30
N LEU A 213 4.57 -5.30 -9.09
CA LEU A 213 3.76 -4.73 -8.02
C LEU A 213 3.16 -3.37 -8.41
N GLY A 214 3.90 -2.47 -9.06
CA GLY A 214 3.37 -1.14 -9.42
C GLY A 214 2.82 -1.02 -10.84
N ASN A 215 2.58 -2.14 -11.51
CA ASN A 215 2.02 -2.23 -12.86
C ASN A 215 2.72 -1.28 -13.85
N TRP A 216 4.05 -1.36 -13.89
CA TRP A 216 4.84 -0.60 -14.86
C TRP A 216 4.79 -1.29 -16.22
N SER A 217 4.70 -0.48 -17.28
CA SER A 217 4.81 -1.04 -18.62
C SER A 217 6.21 -1.62 -18.82
N ASP A 218 6.34 -2.74 -19.53
CA ASP A 218 7.66 -3.33 -19.81
C ASP A 218 8.64 -2.37 -20.51
N ARG A 219 8.16 -1.27 -21.13
CA ARG A 219 9.04 -0.22 -21.69
C ARG A 219 9.76 0.56 -20.59
N ASP A 220 9.18 0.63 -19.40
CA ASP A 220 9.72 1.34 -18.23
C ASP A 220 10.82 0.56 -17.50
N LYS A 221 11.09 -0.71 -17.88
CA LYS A 221 12.19 -1.54 -17.33
C LYS A 221 13.57 -0.88 -17.47
N LYS A 222 13.74 0.06 -18.40
CA LYS A 222 14.98 0.85 -18.55
C LYS A 222 15.18 1.93 -17.48
N ILE A 223 14.14 2.32 -16.74
CA ILE A 223 14.19 3.47 -15.81
C ILE A 223 14.52 3.01 -14.38
N GLY A 224 14.15 1.78 -14.00
CA GLY A 224 14.45 1.20 -12.67
C GLY A 224 15.91 0.83 -12.44
N ASN A 225 16.69 0.58 -13.50
CA ASN A 225 18.06 0.06 -13.41
C ASN A 225 19.13 1.14 -13.69
N SER A 226 18.89 2.41 -13.35
CA SER A 226 19.88 3.48 -13.56
C SER A 226 21.10 3.42 -12.62
N THR A 227 21.15 2.44 -11.71
CA THR A 227 22.35 2.04 -10.94
C THR A 227 23.02 0.76 -11.44
N ALA A 228 22.49 0.09 -12.48
CA ALA A 228 23.19 -1.01 -13.16
C ALA A 228 24.28 -0.42 -14.06
N LYS A 229 25.41 -0.17 -13.40
CA LYS A 229 26.74 0.09 -13.92
C LYS A 229 26.97 -0.64 -15.25
N LYS A 230 27.51 0.09 -16.24
CA LYS A 230 28.22 -0.41 -17.42
C LYS A 230 29.04 -1.66 -17.03
N ILE A 231 28.51 -2.85 -17.30
CA ILE A 231 29.29 -4.07 -17.44
C ILE A 231 28.70 -4.75 -18.66
N GLY A 232 29.48 -4.78 -19.73
CA GLY A 232 29.14 -5.50 -20.94
C GLY A 232 28.98 -6.98 -20.63
N ASN A 233 27.84 -7.54 -21.02
CA ASN A 233 27.83 -8.53 -22.08
C ASN A 233 26.38 -8.76 -22.54
N SER A 234 26.25 -8.80 -23.85
CA SER A 234 25.02 -8.83 -24.62
C SER A 234 24.36 -10.20 -24.58
N THR A 235 23.46 -10.46 -23.63
CA THR A 235 22.47 -11.56 -23.75
C THR A 235 21.33 -11.39 -22.74
N ALA A 236 20.48 -10.38 -22.92
CA ALA A 236 19.16 -10.35 -22.29
C ALA A 236 18.14 -9.73 -23.27
N LYS A 237 17.89 -10.45 -24.37
CA LYS A 237 16.82 -10.15 -25.31
C LYS A 237 15.49 -10.60 -24.69
N LYS A 238 14.76 -9.69 -24.06
CA LYS A 238 13.28 -9.80 -23.91
C LYS A 238 12.64 -8.50 -24.37
N ILE A 239 12.72 -8.27 -25.68
CA ILE A 239 11.85 -7.33 -26.39
C ILE A 239 10.51 -8.06 -26.57
N GLY A 240 9.58 -7.87 -25.64
CA GLY A 240 8.18 -8.15 -25.95
C GLY A 240 7.79 -7.25 -27.11
N ASN A 241 7.56 -7.83 -28.30
CA ASN A 241 7.19 -7.08 -29.51
C ASN A 241 5.92 -6.26 -29.23
N SER A 242 5.83 -5.02 -29.73
CA SER A 242 4.69 -4.13 -29.45
C SER A 242 3.36 -4.76 -29.88
N THR A 243 3.38 -5.51 -30.98
CA THR A 243 2.24 -6.28 -31.50
C THR A 243 1.86 -7.46 -30.60
N ALA A 244 2.84 -8.11 -29.95
CA ALA A 244 2.56 -9.17 -28.99
C ALA A 244 1.80 -8.62 -27.77
N ARG A 245 2.17 -7.42 -27.31
CA ARG A 245 1.52 -6.75 -26.18
C ARG A 245 0.13 -6.23 -26.51
N SER A 246 -0.08 -5.70 -27.71
CA SER A 246 -1.39 -5.14 -28.10
C SER A 246 -2.40 -6.20 -28.53
N LYS A 247 -1.96 -7.40 -28.95
CA LYS A 247 -2.84 -8.43 -29.52
C LYS A 247 -2.89 -9.76 -28.77
N TYR A 248 -1.92 -10.08 -27.90
CA TYR A 248 -1.78 -11.45 -27.35
C TYR A 248 -1.49 -11.53 -25.85
N VAL A 249 -1.24 -10.42 -25.15
CA VAL A 249 -0.96 -10.43 -23.70
C VAL A 249 -2.06 -9.69 -22.95
N TYR A 250 -3.04 -10.46 -22.47
CA TYR A 250 -4.14 -9.98 -21.62
C TYR A 250 -3.98 -10.39 -20.14
N ARG A 251 -2.83 -10.96 -19.75
CA ARG A 251 -2.61 -11.41 -18.38
C ARG A 251 -2.10 -10.28 -17.49
N VAL A 252 -2.79 -10.09 -16.36
CA VAL A 252 -2.30 -9.28 -15.24
C VAL A 252 -0.98 -9.89 -14.74
N ALA A 253 0.00 -9.04 -14.44
CA ALA A 253 1.29 -9.49 -13.94
C ALA A 253 1.13 -10.17 -12.57
N GLU A 254 1.70 -11.37 -12.44
CA GLU A 254 1.70 -12.11 -11.18
C GLU A 254 2.72 -11.50 -10.21
N ILE A 255 2.30 -11.31 -8.97
CA ILE A 255 3.15 -10.78 -7.90
C ILE A 255 3.68 -11.98 -7.10
N PRO A 256 5.01 -12.10 -6.87
CA PRO A 256 5.55 -13.24 -6.16
C PRO A 256 5.04 -13.35 -4.71
N SER A 257 4.59 -14.54 -4.30
CA SER A 257 4.01 -14.81 -2.96
C SER A 257 4.92 -14.39 -1.80
N HIS A 258 6.23 -14.59 -1.93
CA HIS A 258 7.22 -14.21 -0.91
C HIS A 258 7.27 -12.69 -0.66
N LEU A 259 6.84 -11.88 -1.63
CA LEU A 259 6.78 -10.42 -1.47
C LEU A 259 5.68 -10.04 -0.48
N TYR A 260 4.49 -10.63 -0.59
CA TYR A 260 3.41 -10.44 0.38
C TYR A 260 3.85 -10.92 1.77
N ALA A 261 4.50 -12.08 1.85
CA ALA A 261 5.04 -12.62 3.09
C ALA A 261 6.01 -11.63 3.76
N PHE A 262 6.97 -11.09 3.01
CA PHE A 262 7.91 -10.09 3.51
C PHE A 262 7.22 -8.80 3.96
N LEU A 263 6.35 -8.24 3.11
CA LEU A 263 5.65 -6.98 3.40
C LEU A 263 4.64 -7.11 4.54
N SER A 264 4.14 -8.32 4.80
CA SER A 264 3.27 -8.59 5.95
C SER A 264 3.95 -8.37 7.29
N GLY A 265 5.29 -8.39 7.35
CA GLY A 265 6.02 -8.25 8.61
C GLY A 265 5.91 -9.45 9.56
N TYR A 266 5.34 -10.58 9.11
CA TYR A 266 5.41 -11.87 9.81
C TYR A 266 6.61 -12.71 9.36
N PHE A 267 7.11 -12.48 8.15
CA PHE A 267 8.20 -13.26 7.55
C PHE A 267 9.44 -12.41 7.28
N LYS A 268 10.60 -13.06 7.33
CA LYS A 268 11.88 -12.55 6.84
C LYS A 268 12.30 -13.34 5.62
N LEU A 269 12.99 -12.66 4.71
CA LEU A 269 13.61 -13.29 3.56
C LEU A 269 15.10 -13.51 3.86
N SER A 270 15.62 -14.66 3.44
CA SER A 270 17.05 -14.81 3.20
C SER A 270 17.34 -14.62 1.72
N GLN A 271 18.43 -13.94 1.40
CA GLN A 271 18.82 -13.63 0.04
C GLN A 271 20.28 -14.01 -0.18
N ASP A 272 20.63 -14.35 -1.42
CA ASP A 272 22.03 -14.47 -1.82
C ASP A 272 22.70 -13.10 -2.01
N ARG A 273 23.97 -13.11 -2.45
CA ARG A 273 24.74 -11.88 -2.71
C ARG A 273 24.19 -11.05 -3.89
N GLU A 274 23.37 -11.65 -4.74
CA GLU A 274 22.77 -11.02 -5.91
C GLU A 274 21.34 -10.53 -5.63
N GLY A 275 20.82 -10.76 -4.41
CA GLY A 275 19.49 -10.34 -3.97
C GLY A 275 18.38 -11.35 -4.30
N LYS A 276 18.73 -12.51 -4.86
CA LYS A 276 17.76 -13.57 -5.13
C LYS A 276 17.28 -14.18 -3.81
N VAL A 277 15.97 -14.33 -3.66
CA VAL A 277 15.36 -14.93 -2.48
C VAL A 277 15.70 -16.42 -2.43
N LEU A 278 16.28 -16.86 -1.31
CA LEU A 278 16.67 -18.26 -1.04
C LEU A 278 15.67 -18.95 -0.13
N ASP A 279 15.15 -18.24 0.88
CA ASP A 279 14.21 -18.77 1.87
C ASP A 279 13.26 -17.67 2.36
N CYS A 280 12.05 -18.08 2.76
CA CYS A 280 11.04 -17.23 3.37
C CYS A 280 10.55 -17.91 4.67
N SER A 281 10.89 -17.32 5.81
CA SER A 281 10.67 -17.93 7.12
C SER A 281 10.00 -16.97 8.09
N LEU A 282 9.23 -17.50 9.05
CA LEU A 282 8.63 -16.67 10.09
C LEU A 282 9.71 -15.95 10.90
N ILE A 283 9.46 -14.68 11.23
CA ILE A 283 10.33 -13.90 12.11
C ILE A 283 10.28 -14.48 13.53
N ASP A 284 9.07 -14.81 13.98
CA ASP A 284 8.80 -15.36 15.29
C ASP A 284 7.71 -16.44 15.17
N LYS A 285 7.98 -17.64 15.68
CA LYS A 285 7.03 -18.76 15.67
C LYS A 285 5.79 -18.47 16.51
N ALA A 286 5.89 -17.58 17.50
CA ALA A 286 4.74 -17.14 18.29
C ALA A 286 3.88 -16.10 17.56
N ARG A 287 4.39 -15.49 16.48
CA ARG A 287 3.72 -14.43 15.73
C ARG A 287 3.39 -14.93 14.31
N VAL A 288 2.32 -15.71 14.21
CA VAL A 288 1.80 -16.19 12.93
C VAL A 288 0.79 -15.21 12.33
N PRO A 289 0.66 -15.14 11.00
CA PRO A 289 -0.38 -14.35 10.35
C PRO A 289 -1.78 -14.78 10.83
N PRO A 290 -2.69 -13.83 11.09
CA PRO A 290 -4.08 -14.17 11.36
C PRO A 290 -4.71 -14.81 10.12
N VAL A 291 -5.48 -15.87 10.35
CA VAL A 291 -6.18 -16.57 9.28
C VAL A 291 -7.47 -15.82 8.94
N ILE A 292 -7.61 -15.40 7.68
CA ILE A 292 -8.91 -14.97 7.15
C ILE A 292 -9.75 -16.24 7.00
N THR A 293 -10.89 -16.29 7.67
CA THR A 293 -11.82 -17.42 7.58
C THR A 293 -13.07 -16.99 6.85
N LEU A 294 -13.58 -17.85 5.96
CA LEU A 294 -14.94 -17.72 5.45
C LEU A 294 -15.88 -18.07 6.62
N SER A 295 -16.90 -17.24 6.83
CA SER A 295 -17.84 -17.19 7.97
C SER A 295 -17.96 -18.46 8.83
N ALA A 296 -17.83 -18.28 10.15
CA ALA A 296 -18.32 -19.22 11.15
C ALA A 296 -19.84 -19.06 11.31
N PRO A 297 -20.60 -20.13 11.66
CA PRO A 297 -22.06 -20.08 11.78
C PRO A 297 -22.61 -19.05 12.80
N ASP A 298 -21.78 -18.54 13.71
CA ASP A 298 -22.18 -17.59 14.78
C ASP A 298 -21.76 -16.13 14.53
N THR A 299 -21.40 -15.76 13.30
CA THR A 299 -21.04 -14.36 13.01
C THR A 299 -22.26 -13.43 13.08
N PRO A 300 -22.15 -12.25 13.74
CA PRO A 300 -23.22 -11.24 13.77
C PRO A 300 -23.62 -10.85 12.34
N ASP A 301 -24.88 -10.41 12.19
CA ASP A 301 -25.43 -10.10 10.89
C ASP A 301 -24.57 -9.05 10.17
N LEU A 302 -23.86 -9.51 9.16
CA LEU A 302 -22.99 -8.69 8.36
C LEU A 302 -23.72 -7.58 7.62
N ASP A 303 -25.03 -7.74 7.42
CA ASP A 303 -25.87 -6.71 6.83
C ASP A 303 -26.09 -5.54 7.79
N GLU A 304 -26.00 -5.78 9.11
CA GLU A 304 -25.99 -4.71 10.11
C GLU A 304 -24.65 -3.96 10.11
N ILE A 305 -23.53 -4.70 10.00
CA ILE A 305 -22.18 -4.13 10.08
C ILE A 305 -21.82 -3.36 8.79
N TYR A 306 -22.07 -3.93 7.62
CA TYR A 306 -21.75 -3.34 6.31
C TYR A 306 -23.01 -2.87 5.56
N HIS A 307 -24.02 -2.39 6.28
CA HIS A 307 -25.32 -1.95 5.74
C HIS A 307 -25.22 -1.06 4.48
N GLY A 308 -24.17 -0.23 4.40
CA GLY A 308 -23.90 0.64 3.24
C GLY A 308 -23.50 -0.08 1.96
N TRP A 309 -23.03 -1.32 2.09
CA TRP A 309 -22.47 -2.17 1.04
C TRP A 309 -23.30 -3.46 0.84
N ALA A 310 -24.39 -3.64 1.57
CA ALA A 310 -25.20 -4.86 1.59
C ALA A 310 -25.74 -5.28 0.20
N ASP A 311 -26.02 -4.34 -0.70
CA ASP A 311 -26.49 -4.68 -2.05
C ASP A 311 -25.42 -5.38 -2.91
N LEU A 312 -24.13 -5.17 -2.62
CA LEU A 312 -23.03 -5.89 -3.27
C LEU A 312 -22.81 -7.30 -2.69
N LYS A 313 -23.29 -7.57 -1.46
CA LYS A 313 -23.27 -8.91 -0.83
C LYS A 313 -24.21 -9.90 -1.50
N LYS A 314 -25.35 -9.42 -2.01
CA LYS A 314 -26.28 -10.25 -2.80
C LYS A 314 -25.61 -10.88 -4.02
N ILE A 315 -24.49 -10.31 -4.46
CA ILE A 315 -23.71 -10.76 -5.60
C ILE A 315 -22.61 -11.74 -5.17
N TYR A 316 -22.11 -11.69 -3.92
CA TYR A 316 -21.01 -12.53 -3.44
C TYR A 316 -21.16 -12.94 -1.96
N HIS A 317 -21.51 -14.20 -1.71
CA HIS A 317 -21.71 -14.73 -0.35
C HIS A 317 -20.41 -14.83 0.48
N ASP A 318 -19.25 -14.92 -0.17
CA ASP A 318 -17.96 -15.19 0.45
C ASP A 318 -17.11 -13.94 0.75
N TRP A 319 -17.52 -12.76 0.28
CA TRP A 319 -16.68 -11.56 0.29
C TRP A 319 -16.43 -10.97 1.69
N VAL A 320 -17.19 -11.40 2.70
CA VAL A 320 -16.97 -11.03 4.09
C VAL A 320 -16.44 -12.23 4.87
N GLY A 321 -15.20 -12.60 4.60
CA GLY A 321 -14.41 -13.29 5.60
C GLY A 321 -14.20 -12.34 6.78
N ILE A 322 -15.09 -12.39 7.78
CA ILE A 322 -15.01 -11.47 8.92
C ILE A 322 -13.65 -11.66 9.58
N ILE A 323 -12.91 -10.56 9.63
CA ILE A 323 -11.84 -10.32 10.59
C ILE A 323 -12.41 -10.63 11.97
N ASN A 324 -12.16 -11.83 12.50
CA ASN A 324 -12.50 -12.12 13.88
C ASN A 324 -11.60 -11.26 14.77
N MET A 325 -12.07 -10.03 15.03
CA MET A 325 -11.34 -9.01 15.77
C MET A 325 -11.01 -9.43 17.20
N LYS A 326 -11.64 -10.50 17.74
CA LYS A 326 -11.27 -11.02 19.07
C LYS A 326 -9.81 -11.47 19.10
N SER A 327 -9.27 -11.98 18.00
CA SER A 327 -7.84 -12.36 17.89
C SER A 327 -6.90 -11.16 17.61
N TRP A 328 -7.45 -10.03 17.15
CA TRP A 328 -6.67 -8.82 16.82
C TRP A 328 -6.64 -7.79 17.95
N ARG A 329 -7.68 -7.75 18.79
CA ARG A 329 -7.71 -6.92 20.01
C ARG A 329 -6.58 -7.29 21.00
N SER A 330 -6.02 -8.50 20.92
CA SER A 330 -4.86 -8.89 21.72
C SER A 330 -3.51 -8.37 21.18
N LEU A 331 -3.47 -7.69 20.02
CA LEU A 331 -2.24 -7.21 19.38
C LEU A 331 -2.05 -5.68 19.41
N GLY A 332 -2.93 -4.91 20.04
CA GLY A 332 -2.68 -3.49 20.32
C GLY A 332 -3.94 -2.68 20.49
N ASP A 333 -3.94 -1.87 21.56
CA ASP A 333 -4.96 -0.91 21.98
C ASP A 333 -5.79 -0.32 20.83
N THR A 334 -7.10 -0.54 20.92
CA THR A 334 -8.12 0.06 20.07
C THR A 334 -8.27 1.55 20.38
N THR A 335 -7.34 2.32 19.84
CA THR A 335 -7.55 3.69 19.36
C THR A 335 -6.73 3.81 18.08
N TRP A 336 -7.40 4.08 16.97
CA TRP A 336 -6.76 4.74 15.84
C TRP A 336 -6.37 6.13 16.32
#